data_AF-A0A0P4RGK9-F1
#
_entry.id   AF-A0A0P4RGK9-F1
#
_cell.length_a   1.000
_cell.length_b   1.000
_cell.length_c   1.000
_cell.angle_alpha   90.00
_cell.angle_beta   90.00
_cell.angle_gamma   90.00
#
_symmetry.space_group_name_H-M   'P 1'
#
loop_
_entity.id
_entity.type
_entity.pdbx_description
1 polymer ?
#
loop_
_entity_poly.entity_id
_entity_poly.type
_entity_poly.pdbx_seq_one_letter_code
_entity_poly.pdbx_strand_id
1 'polypeptide(L)'
;MLRDGKVTYEWYGDGFTADTRMPSWSVARSVVSLLVGQAIERGKLHESDRLVDLLPELRSKDTYDSITVRDLPDMSSGIDVDENHSPWRPFTGTARMMLTGDLRTFVKYHRP
;
A
#
# COMPACT_ATOMS: atom_id res chain seq x y z
N MET A 1 10.32 -8.17 21.71
CA MET A 1 9.01 -8.36 22.35
C MET A 1 8.75 -7.21 23.29
N LEU A 2 7.54 -6.65 23.22
CA LEU A 2 7.06 -5.61 24.12
C LEU A 2 5.94 -6.19 24.99
N ARG A 3 5.96 -5.94 26.30
CA ARG A 3 4.88 -6.27 27.23
C ARG A 3 4.68 -5.12 28.20
N ASP A 4 3.44 -4.68 28.35
CA ASP A 4 3.07 -3.56 29.24
C ASP A 4 3.90 -2.29 29.02
N GLY A 5 4.15 -1.97 27.74
CA GLY A 5 4.95 -0.80 27.33
C GLY A 5 6.46 -0.94 27.61
N LYS A 6 6.93 -2.10 28.07
CA LYS A 6 8.35 -2.37 28.36
C LYS A 6 8.91 -3.42 27.42
N VAL A 7 10.14 -3.21 26.98
CA VAL A 7 10.89 -4.20 26.21
C VAL A 7 11.29 -5.33 27.15
N THR A 8 10.86 -6.56 26.83
CA THR A 8 11.20 -7.74 27.65
C THR A 8 12.20 -8.67 26.96
N TYR A 9 12.40 -8.52 25.65
CA TYR A 9 13.32 -9.33 24.87
C TYR A 9 13.65 -8.67 23.53
N GLU A 10 14.92 -8.63 23.16
CA GLU A 10 15.41 -8.21 21.85
C GLU A 10 16.48 -9.18 21.36
N TRP A 11 16.54 -9.40 20.06
CA TRP A 11 17.56 -10.22 19.41
C TRP A 11 17.89 -9.60 18.06
N TYR A 12 19.18 -9.54 17.75
CA TYR A 12 19.72 -9.01 16.50
C TYR A 12 20.70 -10.03 15.94
N GLY A 13 20.66 -10.24 14.63
CA GLY A 13 21.63 -11.09 13.94
C GLY A 13 23.01 -10.45 13.89
N ASP A 14 24.01 -11.24 13.49
CA ASP A 14 25.40 -10.77 13.38
C ASP A 14 25.51 -9.53 12.48
N GLY A 15 26.16 -8.48 13.00
CA GLY A 15 26.33 -7.20 12.31
C GLY A 15 25.14 -6.25 12.38
N PHE A 16 24.03 -6.62 13.02
CA PHE A 16 22.87 -5.75 13.25
C PHE A 16 22.83 -5.23 14.68
N THR A 17 22.29 -4.02 14.83
CA THR A 17 22.06 -3.35 16.12
C THR A 17 20.63 -2.83 16.20
N ALA A 18 20.23 -2.38 17.40
CA ALA A 18 18.95 -1.70 17.63
C ALA A 18 18.69 -0.51 16.68
N ASP A 19 19.76 0.16 16.22
CA ASP A 19 19.66 1.34 15.34
C ASP A 19 19.69 0.99 13.85
N THR A 20 19.83 -0.29 13.50
CA THR A 20 19.93 -0.70 12.11
C THR A 20 18.58 -0.59 11.40
N ARG A 21 18.53 0.21 10.32
CA ARG A 21 17.32 0.39 9.52
C ARG A 21 17.11 -0.81 8.59
N MET A 22 15.93 -1.41 8.70
CA MET A 22 15.49 -2.53 7.86
C MET A 22 14.36 -2.08 6.94
N PRO A 23 14.23 -2.66 5.73
CA PRO A 23 13.04 -2.46 4.91
C PRO A 23 11.80 -2.93 5.68
N SER A 24 10.78 -2.08 5.80
CA SER A 24 9.53 -2.39 6.51
C SER A 24 8.57 -3.27 5.70
N TRP A 25 8.80 -3.39 4.39
CA TRP A 25 7.93 -4.11 3.47
C TRP A 25 6.45 -3.73 3.69
N SER A 26 5.56 -4.72 3.80
CA SER A 26 4.13 -4.50 3.93
C SER A 26 3.69 -3.82 5.23
N VAL A 27 4.56 -3.76 6.27
CA VAL A 27 4.24 -3.04 7.51
C VAL A 27 3.99 -1.55 7.26
N ALA A 28 4.61 -0.97 6.22
CA ALA A 28 4.35 0.40 5.81
C ALA A 28 2.86 0.68 5.51
N ARG A 29 2.11 -0.31 5.01
CA ARG A 29 0.69 -0.15 4.66
C ARG A 29 -0.19 0.09 5.89
N SER A 30 0.16 -0.46 7.05
CA SER A 30 -0.54 -0.19 8.31
C SER A 30 -0.38 1.27 8.73
N VAL A 31 0.82 1.85 8.53
CA VAL A 31 1.07 3.27 8.81
C VAL A 31 0.25 4.15 7.86
N VAL A 32 0.22 3.82 6.56
CA VAL A 32 -0.62 4.54 5.59
C VAL A 32 -2.11 4.45 5.94
N SER A 33 -2.59 3.27 6.35
CA SER A 33 -3.98 3.07 6.77
C SER A 33 -4.34 3.91 7.99
N LEU A 34 -3.42 4.03 8.96
CA LEU A 34 -3.59 4.92 10.11
C LEU A 34 -3.71 6.39 9.69
N LEU A 35 -2.88 6.85 8.74
CA LEU A 35 -2.94 8.21 8.21
C LEU A 35 -4.26 8.48 7.46
N VAL A 36 -4.78 7.50 6.71
CA VAL A 36 -6.11 7.57 6.08
C VAL A 36 -7.19 7.72 7.15
N GLY A 37 -7.15 6.90 8.22
CA GLY A 37 -8.06 7.02 9.35
C GLY A 37 -8.04 8.41 10.00
N GLN A 38 -6.85 8.98 10.22
CA GLN A 38 -6.72 10.35 10.73
C GLN A 38 -7.26 11.41 9.77
N ALA A 39 -7.12 11.22 8.46
CA ALA A 39 -7.68 12.12 7.47
C ALA A 39 -9.21 12.07 7.47
N ILE A 40 -9.79 10.88 7.64
CA ILE A 40 -11.23 10.67 7.78
C ILE A 40 -11.77 11.32 9.06
N GLU A 41 -11.10 11.11 10.20
CA GLU A 41 -11.46 11.73 11.48
C GLU A 41 -11.49 13.26 11.39
N ARG A 42 -10.57 13.84 10.62
CA ARG A 42 -10.49 15.29 10.38
C ARG A 42 -11.44 15.81 9.29
N GLY A 43 -12.29 14.95 8.73
CA GLY A 43 -13.23 15.32 7.66
C GLY A 43 -12.57 15.70 6.34
N LYS A 44 -11.33 15.26 6.10
CA LYS A 44 -10.60 15.52 4.84
C LYS A 44 -10.84 14.46 3.78
N LEU A 45 -11.28 13.28 4.20
CA LEU A 45 -11.68 12.15 3.37
C LEU A 45 -12.93 11.52 3.98
N HIS A 46 -13.71 10.85 3.15
CA HIS A 46 -14.75 9.93 3.58
C HIS A 46 -14.47 8.54 3.02
N GLU A 47 -14.84 7.50 3.76
CA GLU A 47 -14.73 6.12 3.28
C GLU A 47 -15.45 5.90 1.95
N SER A 48 -16.57 6.60 1.75
CA SER A 48 -17.39 6.56 0.53
C SER A 48 -16.85 7.41 -0.62
N ASP A 49 -15.79 8.20 -0.40
CA ASP A 49 -15.20 8.97 -1.48
C ASP A 49 -14.70 8.02 -2.56
N ARG A 50 -15.02 8.32 -3.81
CA ARG A 50 -14.56 7.51 -4.93
C ARG A 50 -13.14 7.89 -5.29
N LEU A 51 -12.31 6.89 -5.58
CA LEU A 51 -10.93 7.06 -6.01
C LEU A 51 -10.82 8.06 -7.17
N VAL A 52 -11.71 7.95 -8.15
CA VAL A 52 -11.73 8.79 -9.36
C VAL A 52 -12.22 10.22 -9.14
N ASP A 53 -12.82 10.53 -7.99
CA ASP A 53 -13.15 11.91 -7.63
C ASP A 53 -11.94 12.60 -6.97
N LEU A 54 -11.09 11.83 -6.29
CA LEU A 54 -9.82 12.30 -5.71
C LEU A 54 -8.68 12.35 -6.74
N LEU A 55 -8.68 11.40 -7.69
CA LEU A 55 -7.69 11.26 -8.76
C LEU A 55 -8.40 11.17 -10.12
N PRO A 56 -8.87 12.31 -10.68
CA PRO A 56 -9.66 12.32 -11.91
C PRO A 56 -8.97 11.69 -13.12
N GLU A 57 -7.64 11.67 -13.15
CA GLU A 57 -6.86 11.02 -14.22
C GLU A 57 -7.01 9.50 -14.27
N LEU A 58 -7.51 8.87 -13.20
CA LEU A 58 -7.71 7.43 -13.14
C LEU A 58 -9.05 7.00 -13.73
N ARG A 59 -9.98 7.95 -13.95
CA ARG A 59 -11.31 7.67 -14.50
C ARG A 59 -11.24 6.87 -15.81
N SER A 60 -11.99 5.79 -15.89
CA SER A 60 -11.88 4.79 -16.96
C SER A 60 -13.21 4.24 -17.47
N LYS A 61 -14.35 4.65 -16.91
CA LYS A 61 -15.70 4.15 -17.28
C LYS A 61 -15.87 2.64 -17.08
N ASP A 62 -15.12 2.05 -16.17
CA ASP A 62 -15.15 0.64 -15.79
C ASP A 62 -15.22 0.49 -14.26
N THR A 63 -14.87 -0.69 -13.72
CA THR A 63 -14.91 -0.98 -12.28
C THR A 63 -14.03 -0.03 -11.44
N TYR A 64 -13.00 0.60 -12.02
CA TYR A 64 -12.17 1.57 -11.32
C TYR A 64 -12.96 2.81 -10.85
N ASP A 65 -14.00 3.20 -11.58
CA ASP A 65 -14.84 4.36 -11.26
C ASP A 65 -15.72 4.14 -10.02
N SER A 66 -15.88 2.88 -9.58
CA SER A 66 -16.63 2.51 -8.38
C SER A 66 -15.79 2.29 -7.13
N ILE A 67 -14.46 2.23 -7.24
CA ILE A 67 -13.57 1.98 -6.11
C ILE A 67 -13.66 3.15 -5.13
N THR A 68 -13.89 2.84 -3.85
CA THR A 68 -13.95 3.83 -2.78
C THR A 68 -12.65 3.89 -1.99
N VAL A 69 -12.47 4.94 -1.17
CA VAL A 69 -11.34 5.07 -0.24
C VAL A 69 -11.27 3.88 0.71
N ARG A 70 -12.41 3.31 1.12
CA ARG A 70 -12.46 2.14 2.00
C ARG A 70 -11.93 0.86 1.35
N ASP A 71 -12.20 0.65 0.07
CA ASP A 71 -11.82 -0.58 -0.61
C ASP A 71 -10.30 -0.76 -0.72
N LEU A 72 -9.53 0.33 -0.59
CA LEU A 72 -8.08 0.32 -0.70
C LEU A 72 -7.39 -0.28 0.54
N PRO A 73 -7.56 0.22 1.77
CA PRO A 73 -6.99 -0.40 2.97
C PRO A 73 -7.61 -1.77 3.26
N ASP A 74 -8.87 -2.00 2.88
CA ASP A 74 -9.55 -3.30 3.05
C ASP A 74 -9.10 -4.36 2.03
N MET A 75 -8.29 -3.98 1.03
CA MET A 75 -7.84 -4.84 -0.06
C MET A 75 -9.00 -5.48 -0.84
N SER A 76 -10.12 -4.77 -1.00
CA SER A 76 -11.36 -5.23 -1.64
C SER A 76 -11.69 -4.50 -2.94
N SER A 77 -10.74 -3.76 -3.50
CA SER A 77 -10.94 -2.93 -4.70
C SER A 77 -11.14 -3.69 -6.01
N GLY A 78 -10.80 -4.98 -6.05
CA GLY A 78 -10.88 -5.81 -7.25
C GLY A 78 -9.83 -5.48 -8.32
N ILE A 79 -8.80 -4.69 -7.98
CA ILE A 79 -7.67 -4.42 -8.87
C ILE A 79 -6.80 -5.67 -8.99
N ASP A 80 -6.66 -6.19 -10.21
CA ASP A 80 -5.89 -7.40 -10.50
C ASP A 80 -4.41 -7.06 -10.80
N VAL A 81 -3.60 -6.96 -9.76
CA VAL A 81 -2.13 -6.86 -9.88
C VAL A 81 -1.53 -8.21 -9.53
N ASP A 82 -0.82 -8.81 -10.49
CA ASP A 82 -0.06 -10.05 -10.28
C ASP A 82 0.98 -9.85 -9.17
N GLU A 83 0.81 -10.52 -8.02
CA GLU A 83 1.77 -10.49 -6.91
C GLU A 83 2.92 -11.47 -7.18
N ASN A 84 3.69 -11.16 -8.22
CA ASN A 84 4.78 -12.01 -8.69
C ASN A 84 6.09 -11.69 -7.97
N HIS A 85 6.61 -12.68 -7.23
CA HIS A 85 7.91 -12.63 -6.57
C HIS A 85 8.94 -13.55 -7.22
N SER A 86 8.67 -14.05 -8.43
CA SER A 86 9.58 -14.95 -9.13
C SER A 86 10.90 -14.26 -9.45
N PRO A 87 12.06 -14.85 -9.08
CA PRO A 87 13.36 -14.29 -9.43
C PRO A 87 13.59 -14.26 -10.95
N TRP A 88 12.81 -15.05 -11.72
CA TRP A 88 12.89 -15.12 -13.18
C TRP A 88 12.10 -14.00 -13.89
N ARG A 89 11.28 -13.23 -13.15
CA ARG A 89 10.50 -12.09 -13.67
C ARG A 89 10.58 -10.88 -12.72
N PRO A 90 11.77 -10.29 -12.53
CA PRO A 90 12.00 -9.26 -11.50
C PRO A 90 11.36 -7.89 -11.80
N PHE A 91 10.74 -7.71 -12.97
CA PHE A 91 10.12 -6.45 -13.41
C PHE A 91 8.63 -6.59 -13.72
N THR A 92 7.96 -7.58 -13.14
CA THR A 92 6.50 -7.76 -13.24
C THR A 92 5.84 -7.58 -11.88
N GLY A 93 4.55 -7.23 -11.87
CA GLY A 93 3.77 -7.23 -10.64
C GLY A 93 4.24 -6.23 -9.57
N THR A 94 4.28 -6.69 -8.32
CA THR A 94 4.68 -5.91 -7.13
C THR A 94 6.09 -5.31 -7.25
N ALA A 95 7.04 -6.01 -7.85
CA ALA A 95 8.40 -5.48 -8.03
C ALA A 95 8.42 -4.26 -8.97
N ARG A 96 7.62 -4.29 -10.05
CA ARG A 96 7.46 -3.14 -10.95
C ARG A 96 6.73 -1.98 -10.26
N MET A 97 5.74 -2.27 -9.41
CA MET A 97 5.05 -1.26 -8.61
C MET A 97 6.02 -0.51 -7.68
N MET A 98 6.94 -1.23 -7.04
CA MET A 98 7.91 -0.64 -6.11
C MET A 98 8.99 0.20 -6.80
N LEU A 99 9.31 -0.10 -8.06
CA LEU A 99 10.40 0.54 -8.81
C LEU A 99 9.94 1.63 -9.78
N THR A 100 8.64 1.69 -10.12
CA THR A 100 8.15 2.67 -11.09
C THR A 100 8.19 4.10 -10.54
N GLY A 101 8.74 5.03 -11.33
CA GLY A 101 8.56 6.47 -11.11
C GLY A 101 7.26 7.02 -11.70
N ASP A 102 6.53 6.18 -12.44
CA ASP A 102 5.29 6.54 -13.12
C ASP A 102 4.16 5.58 -12.69
N LEU A 103 3.47 5.97 -11.64
CA LEU A 103 2.30 5.24 -11.12
C LEU A 103 1.15 5.24 -12.14
N ARG A 104 1.03 6.29 -12.97
CA ARG A 104 -0.06 6.41 -13.94
C ARG A 104 0.03 5.33 -15.01
N THR A 105 1.23 5.15 -15.57
CA THR A 105 1.47 4.10 -16.55
C THR A 105 1.34 2.71 -15.93
N PHE A 106 1.78 2.53 -14.68
CA PHE A 106 1.63 1.26 -13.97
C PHE A 106 0.16 0.86 -13.80
N VAL A 107 -0.68 1.78 -13.31
CA VAL A 107 -2.12 1.53 -13.12
C VAL A 107 -2.80 1.23 -14.44
N LYS A 108 -2.49 1.97 -15.52
CA LYS A 108 -3.04 1.69 -16.86
C LYS A 108 -2.70 0.31 -17.40
N TYR A 109 -1.53 -0.24 -17.06
CA TYR A 109 -1.07 -1.54 -17.54
C TYR A 109 -1.72 -2.72 -16.82
N HIS A 110 -2.17 -2.53 -15.57
CA HIS A 110 -2.80 -3.56 -14.73
C HIS A 110 -4.30 -3.29 -14.56
N ARG A 111 -4.94 -2.81 -15.63
CA ARG A 111 -6.39 -2.73 -15.72
C ARG A 111 -6.94 -4.07 -16.22
N PRO A 112 -8.09 -4.51 -15.73
CA PRO A 112 -8.82 -5.63 -16.34
C PRO A 112 -9.27 -5.31 -17.78
#